data_AF-K5XSC6-F1
#
_entry.id   AF-K5XSC6-F1
#
_cell.length_a   1.000
_cell.length_b   1.000
_cell.length_c   1.000
_cell.angle_alpha   90.00
_cell.angle_beta   90.00
_cell.angle_gamma   90.00
#
_symmetry.space_group_name_H-M   'P 1'
#
loop_
_entity.id
_entity.type
_entity.pdbx_description
1 polymer ?
#
loop_
_entity_poly.entity_id
_entity_poly.type
_entity_poly.pdbx_seq_one_letter_code
_entity_poly.pdbx_strand_id
1 'polypeptide(L)'
;MTATRLSTGLTVSLVCLGLTTVVWRYRPVHWVRTHSFTSSLFWTVRSWFWNYPLTPDFEIWDEGDPRHNEEWKKEKLRTVRIWDFLAPYFAERGYTLYVREKLADPLSKRYPASSMINSSRLSYPYAPCICSNDRDFEVNIVASRVWAARDSEGRDVIIKAISGAVPTNELRALQLLHSEPLCNDPRNHTIPVIEYIEFNQQTFVVMPRWSDVVLCDFSTVGEIIRYARTFLEALAFLHENNITHGDITSQNMSMDVLMPCAPYPEYYVGYHGPERKYAFIDFEVAELPTVNGAPSSGFEQSSTRDIAWLAHTLEIHLRCIEHVVPRMNDFLTSMGMDKWESLPTATAVLSSFDELCLHLSSEKLNLPLKAYRWDRGLYNSYHGRRLVLNLPS
;
A
#
# COMPACT_ATOMS: atom_id res chain seq x y z
N MET A 1 -70.69 35.94 -7.75
CA MET A 1 -69.82 34.74 -7.70
C MET A 1 -68.46 35.11 -8.25
N THR A 2 -67.57 35.58 -7.39
CA THR A 2 -66.22 36.03 -7.75
C THR A 2 -65.21 35.03 -7.19
N ALA A 3 -64.41 34.48 -8.10
CA ALA A 3 -63.39 33.47 -7.82
C ALA A 3 -62.14 34.11 -7.21
N THR A 4 -61.74 33.67 -6.02
CA THR A 4 -60.43 33.95 -5.41
C THR A 4 -59.45 32.82 -5.76
N ARG A 5 -58.53 33.11 -6.68
CA ARG A 5 -57.28 32.34 -6.83
C ARG A 5 -56.27 32.88 -5.82
N LEU A 6 -55.87 32.06 -4.85
CA LEU A 6 -54.67 32.27 -4.05
C LEU A 6 -53.44 31.89 -4.89
N SER A 7 -52.61 32.87 -5.26
CA SER A 7 -51.22 32.60 -5.66
C SER A 7 -50.33 32.78 -4.43
N THR A 8 -49.80 31.67 -3.94
CA THR A 8 -48.71 31.66 -2.97
C THR A 8 -47.39 31.85 -3.73
N GLY A 9 -46.98 33.11 -3.89
CA GLY A 9 -45.64 33.45 -4.39
C GLY A 9 -44.62 33.35 -3.26
N LEU A 10 -43.52 32.61 -3.50
CA LEU A 10 -42.32 32.66 -2.66
C LEU A 10 -41.77 34.08 -2.64
N THR A 11 -41.89 34.78 -1.52
CA THR A 11 -41.14 36.02 -1.26
C THR A 11 -39.77 35.66 -0.68
N VAL A 12 -38.80 35.42 -1.57
CA VAL A 12 -37.39 35.39 -1.18
C VAL A 12 -36.97 36.84 -0.88
N SER A 13 -36.66 37.14 0.38
CA SER A 13 -36.26 38.49 0.81
C SER A 13 -35.00 38.96 0.07
N LEU A 14 -34.97 40.23 -0.37
CA LEU A 14 -33.81 40.89 -0.99
C LEU A 14 -32.54 40.82 -0.11
N VAL A 15 -32.70 40.74 1.21
CA VAL A 15 -31.60 40.54 2.16
C VAL A 15 -30.98 39.15 2.03
N CYS A 16 -31.79 38.12 1.77
CA CYS A 16 -31.30 36.77 1.49
C CYS A 16 -30.55 36.74 0.15
N LEU A 17 -31.07 37.41 -0.88
CA LEU A 17 -30.39 37.55 -2.18
C LEU A 17 -29.05 38.30 -2.05
N GLY A 18 -29.00 39.38 -1.25
CA GLY A 18 -27.79 40.15 -0.96
C GLY A 18 -26.74 39.36 -0.17
N LEU A 19 -27.15 38.60 0.86
CA LEU A 19 -26.26 37.70 1.60
C LEU A 19 -25.77 36.55 0.72
N THR A 20 -26.64 35.94 -0.10
CA THR A 20 -26.21 34.88 -1.02
C THR A 20 -25.22 35.38 -2.06
N THR A 21 -25.40 36.59 -2.60
CA THR A 21 -24.49 37.18 -3.59
C THR A 21 -23.14 37.57 -2.98
N VAL A 22 -23.11 38.05 -1.73
CA VAL A 22 -21.87 38.30 -0.99
C VAL A 22 -21.15 36.99 -0.70
N VAL A 23 -21.83 35.97 -0.15
CA VAL A 23 -21.20 34.67 0.14
C VAL A 23 -20.70 34.00 -1.14
N TRP A 24 -21.46 34.06 -2.24
CA TRP A 24 -21.02 33.54 -3.55
C TRP A 24 -19.82 34.30 -4.12
N ARG A 25 -19.73 35.61 -3.87
CA ARG A 25 -18.59 36.45 -4.30
C ARG A 25 -17.30 36.14 -3.54
N TYR A 26 -17.40 35.72 -2.28
CA TYR A 26 -16.23 35.40 -1.45
C TYR A 26 -15.92 33.90 -1.34
N ARG A 27 -16.82 33.03 -1.83
CA ARG A 27 -16.66 31.57 -1.80
C ARG A 27 -17.29 30.91 -3.04
N PRO A 28 -16.59 30.94 -4.19
CA PRO A 28 -17.15 30.51 -5.48
C PRO A 28 -17.46 29.02 -5.48
N VAL A 29 -18.57 28.61 -6.10
CA VAL A 29 -18.93 27.19 -6.21
C VAL A 29 -17.98 26.50 -7.20
N HIS A 30 -17.26 25.48 -6.73
CA HIS A 30 -16.42 24.62 -7.56
C HIS A 30 -17.15 23.32 -7.85
N TRP A 31 -17.41 23.06 -9.14
CA TRP A 31 -18.08 21.84 -9.56
C TRP A 31 -17.22 20.61 -9.23
N VAL A 32 -17.81 19.66 -8.51
CA VAL A 32 -17.17 18.39 -8.15
C VAL A 32 -17.63 17.32 -9.13
N ARG A 33 -16.70 16.81 -9.95
CA ARG A 33 -17.00 15.75 -10.93
C ARG A 33 -17.05 14.38 -10.25
N THR A 34 -18.17 13.67 -10.41
CA THR A 34 -18.34 12.29 -9.94
C THR A 34 -19.00 11.43 -11.03
N HIS A 35 -19.40 10.20 -10.70
CA HIS A 35 -20.00 9.22 -11.60
C HIS A 35 -21.37 9.62 -12.19
N SER A 36 -22.09 10.59 -11.62
CA SER A 36 -23.39 11.05 -12.13
C SER A 36 -23.63 12.53 -11.87
N PHE A 37 -24.58 13.15 -12.59
CA PHE A 37 -24.92 14.57 -12.41
C PHE A 37 -25.49 14.87 -11.01
N THR A 38 -26.40 14.02 -10.52
CA THR A 38 -27.02 14.20 -9.19
C THR A 38 -26.01 14.04 -8.07
N SER A 39 -25.14 13.03 -8.15
CA SER A 39 -23.99 12.89 -7.25
C SER A 39 -23.09 14.11 -7.31
N SER A 40 -22.75 14.59 -8.52
CA SER A 40 -21.87 15.76 -8.69
C SER A 40 -22.49 17.03 -8.09
N LEU A 41 -23.81 17.22 -8.21
CA LEU A 41 -24.51 18.33 -7.56
C LEU A 41 -24.44 18.23 -6.03
N PHE A 42 -24.73 17.06 -5.46
CA PHE A 42 -24.62 16.83 -4.01
C PHE A 42 -23.21 17.11 -3.50
N TRP A 43 -22.20 16.55 -4.16
CA TRP A 43 -20.80 16.70 -3.76
C TRP A 43 -20.25 18.11 -3.99
N THR A 44 -20.76 18.84 -4.98
CA THR A 44 -20.47 20.27 -5.17
C THR A 44 -20.96 21.08 -3.97
N VAL A 45 -22.20 20.87 -3.54
CA VAL A 45 -22.78 21.55 -2.37
C VAL A 45 -22.05 21.14 -1.08
N ARG A 46 -21.79 19.85 -0.89
CA ARG A 46 -21.06 19.34 0.28
C ARG A 46 -19.63 19.90 0.35
N SER A 47 -18.90 19.91 -0.76
CA SER A 47 -17.54 20.46 -0.85
C SER A 47 -17.53 21.95 -0.49
N TRP A 48 -18.49 22.71 -1.01
CA TRP A 48 -18.68 24.10 -0.65
C TRP A 48 -18.89 24.28 0.86
N PHE A 49 -19.80 23.51 1.50
CA PHE A 49 -19.97 23.56 2.96
C PHE A 49 -18.69 23.20 3.72
N TRP A 50 -17.94 22.22 3.24
CA TRP A 50 -16.70 21.74 3.85
C TRP A 50 -15.44 22.57 3.56
N ASN A 51 -15.56 23.71 2.86
CA ASN A 51 -14.41 24.54 2.45
C ASN A 51 -13.42 23.86 1.51
N TYR A 52 -13.93 23.07 0.55
CA TYR A 52 -13.14 22.43 -0.49
C TYR A 52 -11.95 21.63 0.08
N PRO A 53 -12.22 20.63 0.93
CA PRO A 53 -11.14 19.88 1.57
C PRO A 53 -10.26 19.16 0.55
N LEU A 54 -10.81 18.79 -0.61
CA LEU A 54 -10.11 18.09 -1.69
C LEU A 54 -10.18 18.89 -2.99
N THR A 55 -9.04 19.05 -3.64
CA THR A 55 -8.88 19.68 -4.95
C THR A 55 -8.44 18.64 -6.00
N PRO A 56 -8.52 18.94 -7.31
CA PRO A 56 -7.97 18.08 -8.37
C PRO A 56 -6.43 18.02 -8.40
N ASP A 57 -5.77 18.96 -7.72
CA ASP A 57 -4.32 19.00 -7.57
C ASP A 57 -3.86 17.88 -6.64
N PHE A 58 -2.85 17.12 -7.05
CA PHE A 58 -2.35 15.98 -6.29
C PHE A 58 -1.44 16.41 -5.13
N GLU A 59 -0.85 17.62 -5.19
CA GLU A 59 0.00 18.18 -4.13
C GLU A 59 -0.75 18.35 -2.79
N ILE A 60 -2.08 18.30 -2.81
CA ILE A 60 -2.92 18.30 -1.59
C ILE A 60 -2.58 17.14 -0.64
N TRP A 61 -1.97 16.08 -1.17
CA TRP A 61 -1.56 14.90 -0.43
C TRP A 61 -0.12 14.93 0.05
N ASP A 62 0.67 15.92 -0.38
CA ASP A 62 2.09 16.01 -0.04
C ASP A 62 2.28 16.16 1.47
N GLU A 63 3.23 15.40 1.99
CA GLU A 63 3.65 15.46 3.38
C GLU A 63 4.91 16.33 3.48
N GLY A 64 4.91 17.25 4.44
CA GLY A 64 6.06 18.02 4.83
C GLY A 64 7.02 17.20 5.69
N ASP A 65 8.14 17.83 6.04
CA ASP A 65 9.18 17.19 6.82
C ASP A 65 8.71 16.89 8.26
N PRO A 66 8.71 15.63 8.71
CA PRO A 66 8.25 15.25 10.05
C PRO A 66 9.08 15.89 11.18
N ARG A 67 10.26 16.44 10.89
CA ARG A 67 11.07 17.20 11.86
C ARG A 67 10.42 18.55 12.20
N HIS A 68 9.54 19.08 11.35
CA HIS A 68 8.74 20.28 11.61
C HIS A 68 7.36 19.91 12.19
N ASN A 69 7.36 19.50 13.46
CA ASN A 69 6.19 18.92 14.14
C ASN A 69 4.86 19.69 13.97
N GLU A 70 4.89 21.02 14.00
CA GLU A 70 3.66 21.83 13.87
C GLU A 70 3.08 21.80 12.45
N GLU A 71 3.93 21.80 11.42
CA GLU A 71 3.50 21.68 10.02
C GLU A 71 3.01 20.26 9.74
N TRP A 72 3.78 19.27 10.17
CA TRP A 72 3.41 17.85 10.08
C TRP A 72 2.06 17.55 10.75
N LYS A 73 1.79 18.10 11.94
CA LYS A 73 0.47 17.97 12.60
C LYS A 73 -0.65 18.60 11.79
N LYS A 74 -0.45 19.82 11.24
CA LYS A 74 -1.45 20.49 10.40
C LYS A 74 -1.77 19.66 9.17
N GLU A 75 -0.77 19.06 8.55
CA GLU A 75 -0.93 18.18 7.39
C GLU A 75 -1.69 16.91 7.74
N LYS A 76 -1.36 16.22 8.85
CA LYS A 76 -2.13 15.05 9.30
C LYS A 76 -3.57 15.42 9.62
N LEU A 77 -3.83 16.59 10.22
CA LEU A 77 -5.20 17.08 10.43
C LEU A 77 -5.94 17.38 9.13
N ARG A 78 -5.27 17.95 8.12
CA ARG A 78 -5.80 18.13 6.76
C ARG A 78 -6.19 16.78 6.16
N THR A 79 -5.29 15.80 6.24
CA THR A 79 -5.52 14.43 5.78
C THR A 79 -6.76 13.81 6.41
N VAL A 80 -6.88 13.83 7.74
CA VAL A 80 -8.06 13.29 8.44
C VAL A 80 -9.34 13.93 7.93
N ARG A 81 -9.33 15.26 7.76
CA ARG A 81 -10.48 16.01 7.26
C ARG A 81 -10.86 15.63 5.83
N ILE A 82 -9.90 15.34 4.96
CA ILE A 82 -10.16 14.88 3.58
C ILE A 82 -10.81 13.49 3.61
N TRP A 83 -10.25 12.54 4.37
CA TRP A 83 -10.81 11.19 4.46
C TRP A 83 -12.20 11.17 5.11
N ASP A 84 -12.44 11.98 6.14
CA ASP A 84 -13.77 12.16 6.74
C ASP A 84 -14.78 12.75 5.73
N PHE A 85 -14.32 13.69 4.89
CA PHE A 85 -15.16 14.27 3.85
C PHE A 85 -15.58 13.21 2.82
N LEU A 86 -14.64 12.36 2.40
CA LEU A 86 -14.84 11.29 1.40
C LEU A 86 -15.55 10.04 1.94
N ALA A 87 -15.59 9.82 3.27
CA ALA A 87 -16.11 8.59 3.87
C ALA A 87 -17.51 8.17 3.33
N PRO A 88 -18.50 9.06 3.14
CA PRO A 88 -19.78 8.68 2.55
C PRO A 88 -19.68 8.22 1.09
N TYR A 89 -18.74 8.76 0.30
CA TYR A 89 -18.54 8.38 -1.10
C TYR A 89 -18.02 6.94 -1.24
N PHE A 90 -17.14 6.53 -0.32
CA PHE A 90 -16.64 5.17 -0.23
C PHE A 90 -17.70 4.22 0.32
N ALA A 91 -18.50 4.66 1.29
CA ALA A 91 -19.60 3.86 1.84
C ALA A 91 -20.67 3.54 0.80
N GLU A 92 -21.00 4.48 -0.10
CA GLU A 92 -21.89 4.26 -1.26
C GLU A 92 -21.39 3.15 -2.20
N ARG A 93 -20.09 2.85 -2.18
CA ARG A 93 -19.44 1.78 -2.96
C ARG A 93 -19.19 0.51 -2.13
N GLY A 94 -19.72 0.45 -0.92
CA GLY A 94 -19.57 -0.69 -0.02
C GLY A 94 -18.31 -0.69 0.82
N TYR A 95 -17.51 0.38 0.83
CA TYR A 95 -16.30 0.47 1.66
C TYR A 95 -16.52 1.37 2.88
N THR A 96 -16.48 0.76 4.06
CA THR A 96 -16.54 1.49 5.33
C THR A 96 -15.13 1.79 5.81
N LEU A 97 -14.74 3.07 5.81
CA LEU A 97 -13.43 3.49 6.33
C LEU A 97 -13.30 3.13 7.82
N TYR A 98 -12.09 2.79 8.25
CA TYR A 98 -11.82 2.56 9.67
C TYR A 98 -12.10 3.81 10.51
N VAL A 99 -12.73 3.59 11.65
CA VAL A 99 -13.20 4.64 12.56
C VAL A 99 -12.19 4.91 13.67
N ARG A 100 -12.09 6.17 14.08
CA ARG A 100 -11.15 6.58 15.12
C ARG A 100 -11.62 6.13 16.51
N GLU A 101 -10.69 5.74 17.36
CA GLU A 101 -10.95 5.32 18.74
C GLU A 101 -11.52 6.47 19.58
N LYS A 102 -10.88 7.64 19.49
CA LYS A 102 -11.24 8.83 20.25
C LYS A 102 -11.73 9.89 19.30
N LEU A 103 -13.04 10.13 19.29
CA LEU A 103 -13.67 11.16 18.44
C LEU A 103 -13.02 12.54 18.57
N ALA A 104 -12.60 12.90 19.79
CA ALA A 104 -11.96 14.17 20.11
C ALA A 104 -10.50 14.29 19.65
N ASP A 105 -9.84 13.18 19.31
CA ASP A 105 -8.46 13.15 18.85
C ASP A 105 -8.40 12.63 17.39
N PRO A 106 -8.25 13.54 16.41
CA PRO A 106 -8.16 13.19 14.99
C PRO A 106 -6.99 12.24 14.67
N LEU A 107 -5.94 12.25 15.48
CA LEU A 107 -4.73 11.44 15.28
C LEU A 107 -4.78 10.11 16.04
N SER A 108 -5.87 9.82 16.76
CA SER A 108 -6.03 8.56 17.48
C SER A 108 -6.03 7.34 16.54
N LYS A 109 -5.73 6.17 17.11
CA LYS A 109 -5.76 4.89 16.41
C LYS A 109 -7.13 4.62 15.78
N ARG A 110 -7.14 3.85 14.70
CA ARG A 110 -8.35 3.52 13.95
C ARG A 110 -8.60 2.02 13.91
N TYR A 111 -9.86 1.64 13.89
CA TYR A 111 -10.35 0.27 13.95
C TYR A 111 -11.46 0.05 12.94
N PRO A 112 -11.72 -1.20 12.51
CA PRO A 112 -12.86 -1.49 11.67
C PRO A 112 -14.18 -1.21 12.41
N ALA A 113 -15.18 -0.70 11.69
CA ALA A 113 -16.48 -0.36 12.26
C ALA A 113 -17.44 -1.56 12.41
N SER A 114 -17.10 -2.69 11.77
CA SER A 114 -17.84 -3.95 11.77
C SER A 114 -16.85 -5.09 11.98
N SER A 115 -17.31 -6.25 12.43
CA SER A 115 -16.43 -7.43 12.55
C SER A 115 -16.05 -8.02 11.20
N MET A 116 -14.89 -8.67 11.15
CA MET A 116 -14.40 -9.33 9.94
C MET A 116 -15.26 -10.54 9.60
N ILE A 117 -15.36 -10.89 8.31
CA ILE A 117 -15.85 -12.20 7.90
C ILE A 117 -14.99 -13.32 8.51
N ASN A 118 -15.57 -14.51 8.67
CA ASN A 118 -14.79 -15.68 9.08
C ASN A 118 -13.61 -15.88 8.11
N SER A 119 -12.38 -15.91 8.65
CA SER A 119 -11.15 -16.02 7.86
C SER A 119 -11.11 -17.24 6.95
N SER A 120 -11.81 -18.33 7.29
CA SER A 120 -11.88 -19.54 6.44
C SER A 120 -12.67 -19.32 5.15
N ARG A 121 -13.44 -18.23 5.05
CA ARG A 121 -14.21 -17.85 3.85
C ARG A 121 -13.45 -16.87 2.97
N LEU A 122 -12.29 -16.39 3.41
CA LEU A 122 -11.45 -15.52 2.60
C LEU A 122 -10.79 -16.33 1.49
N SER A 123 -10.71 -15.73 0.32
CA SER A 123 -9.98 -16.24 -0.82
C SER A 123 -9.10 -15.12 -1.37
N TYR A 124 -8.04 -15.50 -2.10
CA TYR A 124 -7.24 -14.54 -2.87
C TYR A 124 -8.16 -13.58 -3.66
N PRO A 125 -7.89 -12.26 -3.64
CA PRO A 125 -6.68 -11.59 -3.15
C PRO A 125 -6.70 -11.17 -1.68
N TYR A 126 -7.74 -11.51 -0.91
CA TYR A 126 -7.87 -11.10 0.48
C TYR A 126 -7.03 -11.99 1.40
N ALA A 127 -6.23 -11.35 2.24
CA ALA A 127 -5.30 -12.04 3.14
C ALA A 127 -6.03 -12.70 4.32
N PRO A 128 -5.77 -13.99 4.64
CA PRO A 128 -6.23 -14.60 5.88
C PRO A 128 -5.71 -13.84 7.10
N CYS A 129 -6.48 -13.88 8.16
CA CYS A 129 -6.21 -13.11 9.36
C CYS A 129 -5.81 -14.00 10.54
N ILE A 130 -4.78 -13.56 11.26
CA ILE A 130 -4.27 -14.22 12.47
C ILE A 130 -4.61 -13.42 13.74
N CYS A 131 -5.34 -12.31 13.59
CA CYS A 131 -5.85 -11.49 14.68
C CYS A 131 -6.84 -12.27 15.53
N SER A 132 -6.72 -12.13 16.84
CA SER A 132 -7.60 -12.75 17.82
C SER A 132 -8.87 -11.92 18.05
N ASN A 133 -8.83 -10.61 17.81
CA ASN A 133 -9.96 -9.71 18.01
C ASN A 133 -9.87 -8.44 17.15
N ASP A 134 -10.95 -7.65 17.08
CA ASP A 134 -11.02 -6.43 16.24
C ASP A 134 -9.99 -5.35 16.63
N ARG A 135 -9.44 -5.36 17.85
CA ARG A 135 -8.39 -4.38 18.24
C ARG A 135 -7.06 -4.65 17.57
N ASP A 136 -6.80 -5.90 17.20
CA ASP A 136 -5.56 -6.27 16.54
C ASP A 136 -5.47 -5.65 15.13
N PHE A 137 -6.60 -5.25 14.55
CA PHE A 137 -6.65 -4.56 13.27
C PHE A 137 -6.24 -3.10 13.34
N GLU A 138 -5.83 -2.59 14.51
CA GLU A 138 -5.49 -1.18 14.69
C GLU A 138 -4.54 -0.65 13.60
N VAL A 139 -4.83 0.54 13.11
CA VAL A 139 -3.96 1.26 12.18
C VAL A 139 -3.71 2.67 12.67
N ASN A 140 -2.44 3.09 12.55
CA ASN A 140 -2.03 4.48 12.72
C ASN A 140 -2.11 5.21 11.37
N ILE A 141 -2.21 6.55 11.40
CA ILE A 141 -2.06 7.35 10.18
C ILE A 141 -0.57 7.44 9.83
N VAL A 142 -0.08 6.47 9.08
CA VAL A 142 1.32 6.47 8.65
C VAL A 142 1.52 7.39 7.45
N ALA A 143 0.67 7.26 6.42
CA ALA A 143 0.72 8.06 5.20
C ALA A 143 -0.60 8.79 4.92
N SER A 144 -0.52 9.94 4.25
CA SER A 144 -1.67 10.83 4.00
C SER A 144 -2.58 10.29 2.90
N ARG A 145 -2.00 9.55 1.97
CA ARG A 145 -2.69 8.97 0.82
C ARG A 145 -3.31 7.62 1.09
N VAL A 146 -3.07 7.00 2.25
CA VAL A 146 -3.41 5.59 2.50
C VAL A 146 -4.40 5.48 3.65
N TRP A 147 -5.53 4.80 3.42
CA TRP A 147 -6.54 4.60 4.45
C TRP A 147 -7.08 3.16 4.46
N ALA A 148 -7.21 2.58 5.65
CA ALA A 148 -7.83 1.27 5.81
C ALA A 148 -9.36 1.36 5.73
N ALA A 149 -9.97 0.37 5.09
CA ALA A 149 -11.41 0.21 5.01
C ALA A 149 -11.79 -1.28 5.09
N ARG A 150 -13.06 -1.53 5.36
CA ARG A 150 -13.66 -2.86 5.32
C ARG A 150 -14.83 -2.83 4.34
N ASP A 151 -14.86 -3.79 3.41
CA ASP A 151 -15.93 -3.88 2.44
C ASP A 151 -17.24 -4.43 3.04
N SER A 152 -18.30 -4.46 2.23
CA SER A 152 -19.63 -4.91 2.65
C SER A 152 -19.71 -6.40 2.99
N GLU A 153 -18.73 -7.19 2.55
CA GLU A 153 -18.61 -8.61 2.89
C GLU A 153 -17.78 -8.83 4.17
N GLY A 154 -17.20 -7.78 4.75
CA GLY A 154 -16.37 -7.86 5.95
C GLY A 154 -14.91 -8.21 5.65
N ARG A 155 -14.41 -7.92 4.44
CA ARG A 155 -13.01 -8.14 4.03
C ARG A 155 -12.24 -6.82 4.11
N ASP A 156 -10.99 -6.87 4.57
CA ASP A 156 -10.16 -5.67 4.75
C ASP A 156 -9.42 -5.26 3.48
N VAL A 157 -9.45 -3.96 3.23
CA VAL A 157 -8.83 -3.32 2.06
C VAL A 157 -8.07 -2.07 2.49
N ILE A 158 -7.17 -1.64 1.61
CA ILE A 158 -6.52 -0.34 1.66
C ILE A 158 -7.03 0.48 0.48
N ILE A 159 -7.40 1.72 0.75
CA ILE A 159 -7.72 2.72 -0.26
C ILE A 159 -6.55 3.70 -0.31
N LYS A 160 -5.88 3.81 -1.46
CA LYS A 160 -4.78 4.75 -1.68
C LYS A 160 -5.16 5.79 -2.72
N ALA A 161 -4.95 7.08 -2.44
CA ALA A 161 -5.00 8.13 -3.46
C ALA A 161 -3.72 8.04 -4.30
N ILE A 162 -3.85 7.80 -5.59
CA ILE A 162 -2.71 7.51 -6.47
C ILE A 162 -2.53 8.50 -7.61
N SER A 163 -3.56 9.28 -7.97
CA SER A 163 -3.44 10.30 -9.01
C SER A 163 -4.42 11.44 -8.82
N GLY A 164 -4.04 12.63 -9.32
CA GLY A 164 -4.92 13.78 -9.52
C GLY A 164 -5.26 13.97 -10.99
N ALA A 165 -5.56 15.21 -11.39
CA ALA A 165 -5.94 15.55 -12.76
C ALA A 165 -4.86 15.20 -13.80
N VAL A 166 -3.59 15.17 -13.40
CA VAL A 166 -2.48 14.67 -14.21
C VAL A 166 -2.17 13.23 -13.77
N PRO A 167 -2.27 12.23 -14.66
CA PRO A 167 -1.94 10.84 -14.35
C PRO A 167 -0.50 10.68 -13.86
N THR A 168 -0.35 10.16 -12.64
CA THR A 168 0.94 9.81 -12.02
C THR A 168 1.56 8.56 -12.64
N ASN A 169 2.84 8.31 -12.34
CA ASN A 169 3.49 7.06 -12.73
C ASN A 169 2.91 5.87 -11.97
N GLU A 170 2.51 6.01 -10.70
CA GLU A 170 1.88 4.92 -9.95
C GLU A 170 0.60 4.42 -10.62
N LEU A 171 -0.30 5.33 -11.02
CA LEU A 171 -1.52 4.96 -11.74
C LEU A 171 -1.21 4.23 -13.04
N ARG A 172 -0.26 4.76 -13.83
CA ARG A 172 0.14 4.16 -15.11
C ARG A 172 0.80 2.79 -14.91
N ALA A 173 1.62 2.64 -13.88
CA ALA A 173 2.29 1.39 -13.53
C ALA A 173 1.28 0.31 -13.16
N LEU A 174 0.36 0.62 -12.23
CA LEU A 174 -0.67 -0.32 -11.80
C LEU A 174 -1.60 -0.69 -12.96
N GLN A 175 -1.97 0.25 -13.82
CA GLN A 175 -2.78 -0.04 -15.02
C GLN A 175 -2.04 -0.96 -16.00
N LEU A 176 -0.76 -0.71 -16.26
CA LEU A 176 0.06 -1.52 -17.16
C LEU A 176 0.26 -2.94 -16.60
N LEU A 177 0.65 -3.05 -15.33
CA LEU A 177 0.90 -4.33 -14.66
C LEU A 177 -0.37 -5.19 -14.54
N HIS A 178 -1.55 -4.58 -14.50
CA HIS A 178 -2.84 -5.28 -14.47
C HIS A 178 -3.51 -5.39 -15.85
N SER A 179 -2.81 -5.01 -16.92
CA SER A 179 -3.28 -5.18 -18.31
C SER A 179 -2.69 -6.44 -18.94
N GLU A 180 -3.37 -6.97 -19.95
CA GLU A 180 -2.85 -8.07 -20.76
C GLU A 180 -1.61 -7.63 -21.55
N PRO A 181 -0.54 -8.46 -21.65
CA PRO A 181 -0.42 -9.82 -21.11
C PRO A 181 0.14 -9.91 -19.68
N LEU A 182 0.52 -8.78 -19.07
CA LEU A 182 1.28 -8.73 -17.81
C LEU A 182 0.51 -9.27 -16.60
N CYS A 183 -0.81 -9.07 -16.56
CA CYS A 183 -1.64 -9.59 -15.47
C CYS A 183 -1.67 -11.13 -15.39
N ASN A 184 -1.36 -11.82 -16.48
CA ASN A 184 -1.35 -13.28 -16.57
C ASN A 184 0.04 -13.90 -16.43
N ASP A 185 1.12 -13.11 -16.40
CA ASP A 185 2.45 -13.63 -16.13
C ASP A 185 2.55 -14.02 -14.63
N PRO A 186 2.82 -15.29 -14.29
CA PRO A 186 2.88 -15.73 -12.90
C PRO A 186 4.03 -15.09 -12.10
N ARG A 187 4.98 -14.44 -12.77
CA ARG A 187 6.09 -13.69 -12.16
C ARG A 187 5.69 -12.27 -11.75
N ASN A 188 4.48 -11.83 -12.11
CA ASN A 188 3.93 -10.55 -11.72
C ASN A 188 3.47 -10.57 -10.25
N HIS A 189 4.42 -10.33 -9.35
CA HIS A 189 4.16 -10.17 -7.91
C HIS A 189 3.88 -8.70 -7.57
N THR A 190 2.95 -8.08 -8.28
CA THR A 190 2.40 -6.75 -7.95
C THR A 190 1.14 -6.93 -7.11
N ILE A 191 0.92 -6.05 -6.14
CA ILE A 191 -0.30 -6.13 -5.31
C ILE A 191 -1.56 -6.09 -6.18
N PRO A 192 -2.55 -6.96 -5.95
CA PRO A 192 -3.76 -6.98 -6.77
C PRO A 192 -4.58 -5.69 -6.62
N VAL A 193 -5.09 -5.18 -7.73
CA VAL A 193 -6.08 -4.11 -7.72
C VAL A 193 -7.50 -4.69 -7.72
N ILE A 194 -8.31 -4.26 -6.76
CA ILE A 194 -9.74 -4.63 -6.64
C ILE A 194 -10.58 -3.66 -7.48
N GLU A 195 -10.37 -2.36 -7.33
CA GLU A 195 -11.18 -1.32 -7.97
C GLU A 195 -10.40 0.00 -8.08
N TYR A 196 -10.67 0.77 -9.14
CA TYR A 196 -10.31 2.18 -9.22
C TYR A 196 -11.54 3.05 -9.01
N ILE A 197 -11.47 4.00 -8.07
CA ILE A 197 -12.55 4.91 -7.71
C ILE A 197 -12.16 6.34 -8.09
N GLU A 198 -13.01 6.97 -8.92
CA GLU A 198 -12.82 8.35 -9.35
C GLU A 198 -13.66 9.32 -8.50
N PHE A 199 -13.02 10.39 -8.00
CA PHE A 199 -13.69 11.50 -7.34
C PHE A 199 -12.98 12.82 -7.65
N ASN A 200 -13.68 13.76 -8.28
CA ASN A 200 -13.17 15.09 -8.58
C ASN A 200 -11.82 15.12 -9.33
N GLN A 201 -11.63 14.20 -10.28
CA GLN A 201 -10.36 13.98 -11.02
C GLN A 201 -9.22 13.41 -10.16
N GLN A 202 -9.51 13.01 -8.93
CA GLN A 202 -8.62 12.19 -8.13
C GLN A 202 -8.97 10.72 -8.37
N THR A 203 -7.95 9.91 -8.59
CA THR A 203 -8.04 8.45 -8.71
C THR A 203 -7.58 7.81 -7.41
N PHE A 204 -8.44 6.98 -6.86
CA PHE A 204 -8.14 6.13 -5.71
C PHE A 204 -8.08 4.68 -6.18
N VAL A 205 -7.13 3.91 -5.67
CA VAL A 205 -7.06 2.47 -5.88
C VAL A 205 -7.45 1.74 -4.60
N VAL A 206 -8.27 0.71 -4.76
CA VAL A 206 -8.63 -0.23 -3.70
C VAL A 206 -7.80 -1.49 -3.90
N MET A 207 -7.05 -1.87 -2.87
CA MET A 207 -6.18 -3.04 -2.85
C MET A 207 -6.51 -3.88 -1.61
N PRO A 208 -6.29 -5.21 -1.62
CA PRO A 208 -6.44 -6.01 -0.42
C PRO A 208 -5.47 -5.49 0.66
N ARG A 209 -5.91 -5.48 1.92
CA ARG A 209 -4.99 -5.14 3.02
C ARG A 209 -4.06 -6.33 3.25
N TRP A 210 -2.78 -6.15 2.97
CA TRP A 210 -1.71 -7.10 3.24
C TRP A 210 -0.78 -6.52 4.32
N SER A 211 -0.01 -7.36 5.00
CA SER A 211 0.95 -6.91 6.02
C SER A 211 2.34 -6.73 5.42
N ASP A 212 3.15 -5.85 6.01
CA ASP A 212 4.59 -5.76 5.71
C ASP A 212 5.25 -7.12 5.97
N VAL A 213 6.08 -7.54 5.02
CA VAL A 213 6.76 -8.84 5.03
C VAL A 213 7.67 -9.04 6.23
N VAL A 214 8.19 -7.97 6.86
CA VAL A 214 9.09 -8.07 8.02
C VAL A 214 8.39 -7.95 9.37
N LEU A 215 7.05 -7.91 9.40
CA LEU A 215 6.29 -7.94 10.66
C LEU A 215 6.26 -9.33 11.33
N CYS A 216 6.64 -10.39 10.60
CA CYS A 216 6.76 -11.75 11.08
C CYS A 216 8.20 -12.23 10.88
N ASP A 217 8.78 -12.93 11.86
CA ASP A 217 10.07 -13.57 11.66
C ASP A 217 9.89 -14.90 10.89
N PHE A 218 10.92 -15.26 10.15
CA PHE A 218 11.03 -16.54 9.45
C PHE A 218 11.38 -17.67 10.45
N SER A 219 10.80 -18.84 10.25
CA SER A 219 11.04 -20.05 11.05
C SER A 219 12.07 -20.98 10.42
N THR A 220 12.12 -21.08 9.10
CA THR A 220 13.00 -22.03 8.40
C THR A 220 13.82 -21.40 7.28
N VAL A 221 14.90 -22.07 6.89
CA VAL A 221 15.74 -21.68 5.75
C VAL A 221 14.92 -21.59 4.46
N GLY A 222 14.01 -22.53 4.25
CA GLY A 222 13.17 -22.61 3.06
C GLY A 222 12.20 -21.44 2.91
N GLU A 223 11.73 -20.87 4.01
CA GLU A 223 10.88 -19.67 3.99
C GLU A 223 11.67 -18.44 3.50
N ILE A 224 12.89 -18.23 4.02
CA ILE A 224 13.78 -17.15 3.57
C ILE A 224 14.10 -17.29 2.08
N ILE A 225 14.44 -18.50 1.62
CA ILE A 225 14.77 -18.75 0.21
C ILE A 225 13.58 -18.45 -0.69
N ARG A 226 12.37 -18.89 -0.31
CA ARG A 226 11.15 -18.64 -1.08
C ARG A 226 10.83 -17.16 -1.17
N TYR A 227 10.83 -16.46 -0.03
CA TYR A 227 10.63 -15.02 0.05
C TYR A 227 11.62 -14.28 -0.86
N ALA A 228 12.91 -14.56 -0.73
CA ALA A 228 13.94 -13.91 -1.55
C ALA A 228 13.75 -14.21 -3.04
N ARG A 229 13.52 -15.49 -3.40
CA ARG A 229 13.28 -15.88 -4.79
C ARG A 229 12.08 -15.16 -5.40
N THR A 230 10.97 -15.06 -4.67
CA THR A 230 9.76 -14.38 -5.15
C THR A 230 10.03 -12.93 -5.54
N PHE A 231 10.75 -12.17 -4.71
CA PHE A 231 11.06 -10.78 -5.04
C PHE A 231 12.15 -10.61 -6.11
N LEU A 232 13.12 -11.53 -6.20
CA LEU A 232 14.08 -11.56 -7.30
C LEU A 232 13.40 -11.88 -8.64
N GLU A 233 12.43 -12.79 -8.63
CA GLU A 233 11.60 -13.14 -9.78
C GLU A 233 10.71 -11.98 -10.22
N ALA A 234 10.06 -11.32 -9.26
CA ALA A 234 9.28 -10.11 -9.49
C ALA A 234 10.13 -8.99 -10.13
N LEU A 235 11.35 -8.78 -9.61
CA LEU A 235 12.26 -7.78 -10.12
C LEU A 235 12.69 -8.09 -11.57
N ALA A 236 13.07 -9.34 -11.84
CA ALA A 236 13.41 -9.78 -13.20
C ALA A 236 12.23 -9.56 -14.16
N PHE A 237 11.01 -9.90 -13.75
CA PHE A 237 9.80 -9.67 -14.52
C PHE A 237 9.58 -8.18 -14.83
N LEU A 238 9.71 -7.29 -13.84
CA LEU A 238 9.56 -5.85 -14.06
C LEU A 238 10.59 -5.34 -15.09
N HIS A 239 11.87 -5.70 -14.89
CA HIS A 239 12.96 -5.23 -15.75
C HIS A 239 12.86 -5.77 -17.18
N GLU A 240 12.43 -7.02 -17.37
CA GLU A 240 12.15 -7.60 -18.70
C GLU A 240 11.04 -6.87 -19.45
N ASN A 241 10.12 -6.23 -18.72
CA ASN A 241 9.04 -5.42 -19.27
C ASN A 241 9.36 -3.91 -19.30
N ASN A 242 10.64 -3.55 -19.15
CA ASN A 242 11.12 -2.16 -19.14
C ASN A 242 10.46 -1.28 -18.06
N ILE A 243 10.06 -1.90 -16.94
CA ILE A 243 9.52 -1.25 -15.75
C ILE A 243 10.57 -1.34 -14.65
N THR A 244 10.77 -0.25 -13.89
CA THR A 244 11.54 -0.29 -12.63
C THR A 244 10.64 0.15 -11.49
N HIS A 245 10.87 -0.36 -10.30
CA HIS A 245 10.09 0.03 -9.12
C HIS A 245 10.57 1.39 -8.60
N GLY A 246 11.87 1.58 -8.49
CA GLY A 246 12.53 2.81 -8.08
C GLY A 246 12.54 3.13 -6.58
N ASP A 247 11.88 2.33 -5.73
CA ASP A 247 11.79 2.49 -4.26
C ASP A 247 11.66 1.15 -3.51
N ILE A 248 12.53 0.20 -3.83
CA ILE A 248 12.50 -1.10 -3.15
C ILE A 248 13.03 -0.98 -1.72
N THR A 249 12.11 -1.07 -0.75
CA THR A 249 12.42 -1.19 0.67
C THR A 249 11.51 -2.23 1.30
N SER A 250 11.80 -2.70 2.52
CA SER A 250 10.94 -3.68 3.20
C SER A 250 9.49 -3.21 3.36
N GLN A 251 9.28 -1.89 3.52
CA GLN A 251 7.94 -1.29 3.66
C GLN A 251 7.11 -1.41 2.39
N ASN A 252 7.77 -1.52 1.23
CA ASN A 252 7.13 -1.68 -0.08
C ASN A 252 7.05 -3.16 -0.51
N MET A 253 7.32 -4.08 0.41
CA MET A 253 7.26 -5.53 0.22
C MET A 253 6.19 -6.10 1.16
N SER A 254 5.08 -6.54 0.59
CA SER A 254 3.92 -7.03 1.34
C SER A 254 3.78 -8.55 1.27
N MET A 255 3.08 -9.12 2.24
CA MET A 255 2.71 -10.53 2.32
C MET A 255 1.20 -10.69 2.59
N ASP A 256 0.57 -11.70 1.98
CA ASP A 256 -0.86 -12.00 2.08
C ASP A 256 -1.27 -12.59 3.44
N VAL A 257 -1.02 -11.85 4.52
CA VAL A 257 -1.52 -12.13 5.86
C VAL A 257 -1.95 -10.83 6.52
N LEU A 258 -3.00 -10.88 7.34
CA LEU A 258 -3.38 -9.78 8.23
C LEU A 258 -2.90 -10.08 9.64
N MET A 259 -1.88 -9.35 10.08
CA MET A 259 -1.27 -9.51 11.40
C MET A 259 -1.58 -8.32 12.31
N PRO A 260 -1.66 -8.56 13.63
CA PRO A 260 -1.74 -7.49 14.59
C PRO A 260 -0.53 -6.58 14.48
N CYS A 261 -0.71 -5.28 14.73
CA CYS A 261 0.44 -4.41 14.98
C CYS A 261 1.15 -4.94 16.24
N ALA A 262 2.29 -5.60 16.06
CA ALA A 262 2.93 -6.33 17.15
C ALA A 262 3.34 -5.37 18.27
N PRO A 263 2.83 -5.53 19.50
CA PRO A 263 3.39 -4.80 20.63
C PRO A 263 4.78 -5.39 20.92
N TYR A 264 5.81 -4.54 20.85
CA TYR A 264 7.13 -4.93 21.34
C TYR A 264 7.00 -5.44 22.79
N PRO A 265 7.56 -6.60 23.17
CA PRO A 265 8.55 -7.41 22.45
C PRO A 265 7.99 -8.72 21.85
N GLU A 266 6.69 -8.81 21.55
CA GLU A 266 6.10 -10.01 20.94
C GLU A 266 6.38 -10.04 19.43
N TYR A 267 6.75 -11.21 18.92
CA TYR A 267 7.01 -11.43 17.49
C TYR A 267 6.26 -12.67 17.02
N TYR A 268 5.58 -12.51 15.89
CA TYR A 268 4.92 -13.59 15.17
C TYR A 268 5.97 -14.36 14.38
N VAL A 269 5.92 -15.69 14.42
CA VAL A 269 6.83 -16.54 13.65
C VAL A 269 6.05 -17.66 12.96
N GLY A 270 6.52 -18.09 11.80
CA GLY A 270 5.95 -19.25 11.09
C GLY A 270 4.79 -18.89 10.15
N TYR A 271 4.60 -17.61 9.85
CA TYR A 271 3.60 -17.14 8.88
C TYR A 271 4.16 -16.96 7.47
N HIS A 272 5.40 -17.38 7.20
CA HIS A 272 6.03 -17.38 5.87
C HIS A 272 5.89 -18.72 5.13
N GLY A 273 4.84 -19.48 5.46
CA GLY A 273 4.57 -20.82 4.93
C GLY A 273 4.51 -20.89 3.40
N PRO A 274 4.53 -22.11 2.85
CA PRO A 274 4.63 -22.33 1.41
C PRO A 274 3.50 -21.73 0.57
N GLU A 275 2.34 -21.53 1.17
CA GLU A 275 1.12 -20.97 0.58
C GLU A 275 1.14 -19.43 0.46
N ARG A 276 2.10 -18.77 1.10
CA ARG A 276 2.14 -17.30 1.18
C ARG A 276 2.51 -16.68 -0.14
N LYS A 277 1.84 -15.57 -0.45
CA LYS A 277 2.14 -14.70 -1.57
C LYS A 277 2.79 -13.43 -1.08
N TYR A 278 3.72 -12.94 -1.90
CA TYR A 278 4.41 -11.69 -1.67
C TYR A 278 4.14 -10.75 -2.83
N ALA A 279 4.19 -9.44 -2.59
CA ALA A 279 4.02 -8.47 -3.64
C ALA A 279 4.78 -7.17 -3.39
N PHE A 280 5.22 -6.53 -4.46
CA PHE A 280 5.61 -5.13 -4.46
C PHE A 280 4.37 -4.23 -4.40
N ILE A 281 4.50 -3.14 -3.66
CA ILE A 281 3.54 -2.04 -3.56
C ILE A 281 4.26 -0.71 -3.81
N ASP A 282 3.51 0.38 -3.97
CA ASP A 282 4.06 1.74 -4.00
C ASP A 282 4.97 2.05 -5.22
N PHE A 283 4.36 2.10 -6.41
CA PHE A 283 5.04 2.35 -7.69
C PHE A 283 5.16 3.84 -8.03
N GLU A 284 5.28 4.72 -7.04
CA GLU A 284 5.25 6.18 -7.22
C GLU A 284 6.42 6.73 -8.03
N VAL A 285 7.60 6.16 -7.82
CA VAL A 285 8.84 6.56 -8.50
C VAL A 285 9.23 5.58 -9.61
N ALA A 286 8.27 4.75 -10.04
CA ALA A 286 8.49 3.79 -11.10
C ALA A 286 8.82 4.48 -12.43
N GLU A 287 9.79 3.91 -13.13
CA GLU A 287 10.02 4.22 -14.55
C GLU A 287 9.24 3.24 -15.41
N LEU A 288 8.59 3.77 -16.45
CA LEU A 288 7.71 3.02 -17.34
C LEU A 288 8.21 3.06 -18.78
N PRO A 289 7.94 2.02 -19.58
CA PRO A 289 8.30 2.05 -20.99
C PRO A 289 7.62 3.22 -21.72
N THR A 290 8.29 3.71 -22.75
CA THR A 290 7.73 4.65 -23.72
C THR A 290 6.51 4.04 -24.42
N VAL A 291 5.74 4.87 -25.14
CA VAL A 291 4.56 4.42 -25.92
C VAL A 291 4.89 3.30 -26.92
N ASN A 292 6.14 3.22 -27.39
CA ASN A 292 6.60 2.19 -28.31
C ASN A 292 7.15 0.92 -27.61
N GLY A 293 7.05 0.85 -26.28
CA GLY A 293 7.57 -0.26 -25.47
C GLY A 293 9.06 -0.19 -25.15
N ALA A 294 9.80 0.82 -25.63
CA ALA A 294 11.22 0.99 -25.33
C ALA A 294 11.44 1.51 -23.90
N PRO A 295 12.58 1.20 -23.24
CA PRO A 295 12.92 1.74 -21.92
C PRO A 295 12.84 3.27 -21.85
N SER A 296 12.47 3.80 -20.68
CA SER A 296 12.58 5.25 -20.43
C SER A 296 14.05 5.67 -20.34
N SER A 297 14.30 6.97 -20.41
CA SER A 297 15.66 7.52 -20.21
C SER A 297 16.21 7.27 -18.81
N GLY A 298 15.35 7.11 -17.80
CA GLY A 298 15.72 6.84 -16.41
C GLY A 298 15.89 5.34 -16.10
N PHE A 299 15.51 4.45 -17.03
CA PHE A 299 15.43 3.01 -16.78
C PHE A 299 16.75 2.41 -16.30
N GLU A 300 17.87 2.70 -16.96
CA GLU A 300 19.18 2.09 -16.64
C GLU A 300 19.65 2.45 -15.22
N GLN A 301 19.50 3.72 -14.82
CA GLN A 301 19.85 4.16 -13.47
C GLN A 301 18.89 3.56 -12.43
N SER A 302 17.59 3.54 -12.73
CA SER A 302 16.57 3.05 -11.81
C SER A 302 16.62 1.53 -11.65
N SER A 303 16.96 0.76 -12.70
CA SER A 303 17.09 -0.70 -12.62
C SER A 303 18.30 -1.12 -11.79
N THR A 304 19.43 -0.42 -11.94
CA THR A 304 20.63 -0.60 -11.10
C THR A 304 20.30 -0.34 -9.63
N ARG A 305 19.52 0.72 -9.36
CA ARG A 305 19.04 1.07 -8.02
C ARG A 305 18.17 -0.02 -7.41
N ASP A 306 17.21 -0.54 -8.17
CA ASP A 306 16.32 -1.61 -7.72
C ASP A 306 17.11 -2.85 -7.27
N ILE A 307 18.09 -3.28 -8.07
CA ILE A 307 18.92 -4.46 -7.75
C ILE A 307 19.66 -4.25 -6.42
N ALA A 308 20.31 -3.10 -6.26
CA ALA A 308 21.10 -2.81 -5.07
C ALA A 308 20.22 -2.66 -3.81
N TRP A 309 19.05 -2.04 -3.94
CA TRP A 309 18.11 -1.87 -2.83
C TRP A 309 17.39 -3.15 -2.45
N LEU A 310 17.06 -4.00 -3.42
CA LEU A 310 16.56 -5.34 -3.14
C LEU A 310 17.61 -6.17 -2.40
N ALA A 311 18.88 -6.12 -2.84
CA ALA A 311 19.97 -6.81 -2.16
C ALA A 311 20.14 -6.34 -0.71
N HIS A 312 20.13 -5.03 -0.48
CA HIS A 312 20.19 -4.46 0.88
C HIS A 312 18.99 -4.86 1.74
N THR A 313 17.79 -4.95 1.17
CA THR A 313 16.60 -5.37 1.91
C THR A 313 16.66 -6.87 2.25
N LEU A 314 17.11 -7.70 1.30
CA LEU A 314 17.19 -9.15 1.49
C LEU A 314 18.35 -9.57 2.40
N GLU A 315 19.44 -8.81 2.48
CA GLU A 315 20.62 -9.21 3.28
C GLU A 315 20.32 -9.40 4.77
N ILE A 316 19.33 -8.67 5.29
CA ILE A 316 18.81 -8.75 6.66
C ILE A 316 18.49 -10.21 7.02
N HIS A 317 17.90 -10.96 6.09
CA HIS A 317 17.48 -12.35 6.30
C HIS A 317 18.41 -13.34 5.59
N LEU A 318 18.88 -13.06 4.38
CA LEU A 318 19.73 -13.98 3.61
C LEU A 318 21.06 -14.28 4.32
N ARG A 319 21.66 -13.32 5.03
CA ARG A 319 22.89 -13.59 5.80
C ARG A 319 22.66 -14.57 6.95
N CYS A 320 21.45 -14.65 7.49
CA CYS A 320 21.11 -15.58 8.57
C CYS A 320 21.19 -17.05 8.14
N ILE A 321 21.15 -17.34 6.83
CA ILE A 321 21.23 -18.69 6.26
C ILE A 321 22.61 -19.02 5.66
N GLU A 322 23.63 -18.18 5.87
CA GLU A 322 24.99 -18.40 5.35
C GLU A 322 25.56 -19.77 5.77
N HIS A 323 25.25 -20.21 6.99
CA HIS A 323 25.68 -21.52 7.49
C HIS A 323 25.12 -22.71 6.70
N VAL A 324 24.05 -22.51 5.91
CA VAL A 324 23.46 -23.51 5.01
C VAL A 324 23.85 -23.25 3.56
N VAL A 325 23.97 -21.97 3.18
CA VAL A 325 24.37 -21.51 1.84
C VAL A 325 25.63 -20.62 1.95
N PRO A 326 26.84 -21.22 2.03
CA PRO A 326 28.07 -20.45 2.33
C PRO A 326 28.40 -19.34 1.33
N ARG A 327 27.98 -19.49 0.07
CA ARG A 327 28.19 -18.50 -1.01
C ARG A 327 27.18 -17.35 -1.00
N MET A 328 26.29 -17.28 0.01
CA MET A 328 25.27 -16.23 0.08
C MET A 328 25.87 -14.82 0.22
N ASN A 329 27.00 -14.69 0.94
CA ASN A 329 27.67 -13.41 1.07
C ASN A 329 28.28 -12.92 -0.25
N ASP A 330 28.88 -13.82 -1.03
CA ASP A 330 29.41 -13.49 -2.36
C ASP A 330 28.28 -13.06 -3.30
N PHE A 331 27.13 -13.74 -3.24
CA PHE A 331 25.93 -13.40 -3.99
C PHE A 331 25.42 -11.99 -3.66
N LEU A 332 25.22 -11.68 -2.38
CA LEU A 332 24.80 -10.34 -1.95
C LEU A 332 25.80 -9.25 -2.36
N THR A 333 27.10 -9.54 -2.25
CA THR A 333 28.18 -8.63 -2.65
C THR A 333 28.24 -8.44 -4.17
N SER A 334 27.69 -9.35 -4.97
CA SER A 334 27.60 -9.19 -6.42
C SER A 334 26.57 -8.13 -6.84
N MET A 335 25.58 -7.87 -5.99
CA MET A 335 24.52 -6.87 -6.16
C MET A 335 24.76 -5.57 -5.37
N GLY A 336 25.88 -5.47 -4.64
CA GLY A 336 26.13 -4.40 -3.68
C GLY A 336 26.29 -3.02 -4.34
N MET A 337 25.95 -1.96 -3.59
CA MET A 337 26.02 -0.57 -4.05
C MET A 337 27.43 -0.15 -4.52
N ASP A 338 28.48 -0.78 -4.01
CA ASP A 338 29.88 -0.53 -4.41
C ASP A 338 30.17 -0.89 -5.88
N LYS A 339 29.30 -1.67 -6.53
CA LYS A 339 29.44 -2.14 -7.92
C LYS A 339 28.44 -1.50 -8.88
N TRP A 340 27.90 -0.33 -8.55
CA TRP A 340 26.83 0.36 -9.28
C TRP A 340 27.01 0.36 -10.82
N GLU A 341 28.22 0.59 -11.33
CA GLU A 341 28.49 0.65 -12.78
C GLU A 341 28.56 -0.71 -13.50
N SER A 342 28.49 -1.82 -12.76
CA SER A 342 28.75 -3.16 -13.29
C SER A 342 27.83 -4.23 -12.69
N LEU A 343 26.64 -3.83 -12.22
CA LEU A 343 25.69 -4.77 -11.65
C LEU A 343 25.19 -5.77 -12.70
N PRO A 344 25.00 -7.05 -12.32
CA PRO A 344 24.33 -8.02 -13.17
C PRO A 344 22.88 -7.61 -13.43
N THR A 345 22.29 -8.05 -14.54
CA THR A 345 20.85 -7.85 -14.79
C THR A 345 20.00 -8.61 -13.77
N ALA A 346 18.76 -8.17 -13.52
CA ALA A 346 17.86 -8.86 -12.60
C ALA A 346 17.63 -10.34 -12.98
N THR A 347 17.54 -10.66 -14.28
CA THR A 347 17.45 -12.04 -14.76
C THR A 347 18.71 -12.86 -14.44
N ALA A 348 19.91 -12.27 -14.56
CA ALA A 348 21.17 -12.93 -14.20
C ALA A 348 21.29 -13.12 -12.68
N VAL A 349 20.81 -12.16 -11.89
CA VAL A 349 20.71 -12.26 -10.44
C VAL A 349 19.81 -13.42 -10.02
N LEU A 350 18.59 -13.48 -10.56
CA LEU A 350 17.65 -14.56 -10.28
C LEU A 350 18.25 -15.93 -10.64
N SER A 351 18.88 -16.03 -11.81
CA SER A 351 19.53 -17.28 -12.26
C SER A 351 20.65 -17.69 -11.29
N SER A 352 21.47 -16.73 -10.85
CA SER A 352 22.54 -16.98 -9.88
C SER A 352 21.99 -17.44 -8.53
N PHE A 353 20.86 -16.88 -8.09
CA PHE A 353 20.20 -17.29 -6.85
C PHE A 353 19.63 -18.72 -6.95
N ASP A 354 18.99 -19.05 -8.06
CA ASP A 354 18.45 -20.38 -8.33
C ASP A 354 19.58 -21.43 -8.36
N GLU A 355 20.73 -21.14 -8.98
CA GLU A 355 21.92 -22.01 -8.96
C GLU A 355 22.45 -22.26 -7.53
N LEU A 356 22.49 -21.23 -6.68
CA LEU A 356 22.93 -21.35 -5.29
C LEU A 356 22.03 -22.26 -4.47
N CYS A 357 20.74 -22.27 -4.77
CA CYS A 357 19.73 -23.02 -4.04
C CYS A 357 19.48 -24.43 -4.62
N LEU A 358 19.94 -24.71 -5.84
CA LEU A 358 19.62 -25.92 -6.61
C LEU A 358 19.87 -27.25 -5.88
N HIS A 359 20.93 -27.31 -5.06
CA HIS A 359 21.36 -28.54 -4.37
C HIS A 359 20.91 -28.62 -2.91
N LEU A 360 20.02 -27.75 -2.46
CA LEU A 360 19.51 -27.80 -1.09
C LEU A 360 18.50 -28.94 -0.94
N SER A 361 18.81 -29.88 -0.06
CA SER A 361 17.89 -30.97 0.29
C SER A 361 16.70 -30.43 1.09
N SER A 362 15.58 -31.16 1.08
CA SER A 362 14.42 -30.84 1.92
C SER A 362 14.77 -30.75 3.40
N GLU A 363 15.73 -31.56 3.87
CA GLU A 363 16.26 -31.47 5.24
C GLU A 363 16.88 -30.10 5.52
N LYS A 364 17.73 -29.58 4.63
CA LYS A 364 18.35 -28.26 4.78
C LYS A 364 17.33 -27.13 4.74
N LEU A 365 16.31 -27.23 3.89
CA LEU A 365 15.24 -26.24 3.80
C LEU A 365 14.41 -26.17 5.09
N ASN A 366 14.24 -27.29 5.78
CA ASN A 366 13.48 -27.36 7.04
C ASN A 366 14.31 -27.04 8.29
N LEU A 367 15.59 -26.69 8.15
CA LEU A 367 16.40 -26.31 9.31
C LEU A 367 15.86 -25.02 9.96
N PRO A 368 15.79 -24.96 11.30
CA PRO A 368 15.43 -23.74 12.01
C PRO A 368 16.52 -22.69 11.86
N LEU A 369 16.13 -21.43 11.91
CA LEU A 369 17.10 -20.33 11.85
C LEU A 369 17.91 -20.20 13.15
N LYS A 370 19.23 -20.00 13.00
CA LYS A 370 20.13 -19.71 14.14
C LYS A 370 20.04 -18.25 14.60
N ALA A 371 19.64 -17.35 13.71
CA ALA A 371 19.40 -15.94 13.92
C ALA A 371 18.22 -15.51 13.05
N TYR A 372 17.39 -14.58 13.52
CA TYR A 372 16.23 -14.11 12.75
C TYR A 372 16.56 -12.88 11.90
N ARG A 373 17.57 -12.11 12.31
CA ARG A 373 17.97 -10.87 11.64
C ARG A 373 19.47 -10.63 11.74
N TRP A 374 20.07 -10.24 10.62
CA TRP A 374 21.39 -9.64 10.56
C TRP A 374 21.26 -8.11 10.50
N ASP A 375 22.09 -7.40 11.26
CA ASP A 375 22.14 -5.93 11.24
C ASP A 375 23.59 -5.46 11.48
N ARG A 376 24.19 -4.82 10.47
CA ARG A 376 25.52 -4.19 10.53
C ARG A 376 26.60 -5.07 11.18
N GLY A 377 26.67 -6.34 10.78
CA GLY A 377 27.66 -7.31 11.25
C GLY A 377 27.26 -8.08 12.51
N LEU A 378 26.08 -7.81 13.09
CA LEU A 378 25.57 -8.50 14.26
C LEU A 378 24.42 -9.43 13.89
N TYR A 379 24.47 -10.66 14.39
CA TYR A 379 23.38 -11.64 14.29
C TYR A 379 22.50 -11.57 15.53
N ASN A 380 21.22 -11.27 15.33
CA ASN A 380 20.24 -11.21 16.40
C ASN A 380 19.54 -12.57 16.55
N SER A 381 19.60 -13.15 17.75
CA SER A 381 18.96 -14.42 18.08
C SER A 381 17.70 -14.21 18.91
N TYR A 382 16.85 -15.23 18.97
CA TYR A 382 15.60 -15.19 19.74
C TYR A 382 15.77 -15.16 21.27
N HIS A 383 16.99 -15.09 21.81
CA HIS A 383 17.23 -15.11 23.26
C HIS A 383 16.58 -13.90 23.95
N GLY A 384 15.64 -14.16 24.85
CA GLY A 384 14.91 -13.13 25.60
C GLY A 384 13.64 -12.60 24.93
N ARG A 385 13.26 -13.13 23.75
CA ARG A 385 11.97 -12.81 23.08
C ARG A 385 10.88 -13.81 23.47
N ARG A 386 9.65 -13.32 23.62
CA ARG A 386 8.46 -14.18 23.77
C ARG A 386 7.89 -14.45 22.39
N LEU A 387 8.11 -15.67 21.88
CA LEU A 387 7.59 -16.10 20.59
C LEU A 387 6.09 -16.36 20.70
N VAL A 388 5.30 -15.72 19.83
CA VAL A 388 3.89 -16.09 19.63
C VAL A 388 3.88 -17.09 18.49
N LEU A 389 4.04 -18.36 18.85
CA LEU A 389 4.06 -19.50 17.93
C LEU A 389 2.62 -19.94 17.64
N ASN A 390 2.24 -19.96 16.36
CA ASN A 390 1.27 -20.93 15.86
C ASN A 390 2.03 -21.88 14.94
N LEU A 391 2.69 -22.88 15.53
CA LEU A 391 3.04 -24.05 14.75
C LEU A 391 1.72 -24.77 14.42
N PRO A 392 1.40 -25.07 13.15
CA PRO A 392 0.32 -26.00 12.86
C PRO A 392 0.64 -27.33 13.55
N SER A 393 -0.31 -27.83 14.33
CA SER A 393 -0.29 -29.17 14.94
C SER A 393 -0.29 -30.26 13.90
#